data_AF-K2CTL9-F1
#
_entry.id   AF-K2CTL9-F1
#
_cell.length_a   1.000
_cell.length_b   1.000
_cell.length_c   1.000
_cell.angle_alpha   90.00
_cell.angle_beta   90.00
_cell.angle_gamma   90.00
#
_symmetry.space_group_name_H-M   'P 1'
#
loop_
_entity.id
_entity.type
_entity.pdbx_description
1 polymer ?
#
loop_
_entity_poly.entity_id
_entity_poly.type
_entity_poly.pdbx_seq_one_letter_code
_entity_poly.pdbx_strand_id
1 'polypeptide(L)'
;FPFVVILLFTSSARAVDLDRLFPQVVEEIFFAELRHNAGNERAVFVMLAGEEKVFYLRYASEKFVLRGYLTREDEKHLAPAIKKSNGTVLSPRKQNGEPLYEKGYAFTGTLPTKNGAGSEFIYVPHQFKNQPNDAFVCDYGYLEINIEQNWQAGHNELESLFKELFGSHARLSRLVKLNQYYLYRDNYWGPVDAVKDQTSDCLIFSLVHKATLNKAIADHEVKIVKDQELVTNLIAQEKFLYSQDMRLKLGMVPGFVKINWQYIDNTDIGSGQNQLVFLSTGPGINYFDDPWQKSRTNVPCPRLIFHREIANLDKMQFYPTYSIEPEAKGVGRLAAINHFQQQNQSKLDLSRTVVWSTARLKRSSLVTIEDLLCRYGLTNDNPNLTPGFEFAGRFYNGNPVNNEIRIYQSAAVRDYLTTVLTPAGTAGMYQQAYCKELANSCRHWEYNCGIHYSKLFAEAIESTDKGFRATWLMLQLKESHPTLFRILTEAQRRARTKAFIKIADKVSLLASKAGRTFFLTPHFRHYRSLDQQRNQLWLNYLEACRTGDENNARKLFAEYSDLYHHLETLCR
;
A
#
# COMPACT_ATOMS: atom_id res chain seq x y z
N PHE A 1 -35.88 21.39 -22.76
CA PHE A 1 -34.64 22.11 -22.43
C PHE A 1 -34.95 23.19 -21.40
N PRO A 2 -34.61 22.98 -20.11
CA PRO A 2 -34.29 24.11 -19.26
C PRO A 2 -32.85 24.03 -18.78
N PHE A 3 -32.27 25.23 -18.70
CA PHE A 3 -30.93 25.63 -18.29
C PHE A 3 -30.25 24.72 -17.25
N VAL A 4 -29.19 24.03 -17.68
CA VAL A 4 -28.13 23.58 -16.78
C VAL A 4 -27.34 24.82 -16.38
N VAL A 5 -27.53 25.28 -15.15
CA VAL A 5 -26.63 26.25 -14.53
C VAL A 5 -25.29 25.52 -14.32
N ILE A 6 -24.34 25.74 -15.23
CA ILE A 6 -22.96 25.36 -15.02
C ILE A 6 -22.42 26.33 -13.96
N LEU A 7 -22.47 25.93 -12.69
CA LEU A 7 -21.67 26.56 -11.65
C LEU A 7 -20.20 26.21 -11.96
N LEU A 8 -19.57 27.05 -12.79
CA LEU A 8 -18.12 27.12 -12.90
C LEU A 8 -17.59 27.65 -11.56
N PHE A 9 -17.44 26.76 -10.58
CA PHE A 9 -16.51 27.01 -9.48
C PHE A 9 -15.10 26.94 -10.07
N THR A 10 -14.65 28.05 -10.66
CA THR A 10 -13.23 28.30 -10.90
C THR A 10 -12.61 28.74 -9.59
N SER A 11 -12.62 27.89 -8.57
CA SER A 11 -11.50 27.91 -7.65
C SER A 11 -10.36 27.28 -8.43
N SER A 12 -9.40 28.11 -8.86
CA SER A 12 -8.08 27.61 -9.21
C SER A 12 -7.50 27.02 -7.93
N ALA A 13 -7.89 25.79 -7.62
CA ALA A 13 -7.36 24.98 -6.56
C ALA A 13 -5.85 24.94 -6.79
N ARG A 14 -5.11 25.75 -6.02
CA ARG A 14 -3.66 25.66 -6.01
C ARG A 14 -3.33 24.23 -5.61
N ALA A 15 -2.50 23.56 -6.41
CA ALA A 15 -2.01 22.25 -6.07
C ALA A 15 -1.43 22.29 -4.65
N VAL A 16 -1.71 21.27 -3.82
CA VAL A 16 -1.03 21.09 -2.53
C VAL A 16 0.47 21.25 -2.75
N ASP A 17 1.10 22.16 -2.00
CA ASP A 17 2.55 22.25 -1.96
C ASP A 17 3.10 21.04 -1.22
N LEU A 18 3.40 19.99 -1.98
CA LEU A 18 3.93 18.72 -1.49
C LEU A 18 5.30 18.90 -0.79
N ASP A 19 6.06 19.95 -1.13
CA ASP A 19 7.35 20.23 -0.49
C ASP A 19 7.24 21.10 0.77
N ARG A 20 6.02 21.52 1.15
CA ARG A 20 5.79 22.32 2.35
C ARG A 20 6.24 21.57 3.61
N LEU A 21 6.85 22.33 4.53
CA LEU A 21 7.35 21.84 5.80
C LEU A 21 6.30 21.90 6.92
N PHE A 22 6.25 20.84 7.73
CA PHE A 22 5.38 20.68 8.90
C PHE A 22 6.17 20.27 10.14
N PRO A 23 5.79 20.71 11.35
CA PRO A 23 6.48 20.33 12.58
C PRO A 23 6.31 18.85 12.89
N GLN A 24 7.42 18.17 13.21
CA GLN A 24 7.38 16.84 13.82
C GLN A 24 7.31 17.02 15.34
N VAL A 25 6.24 16.50 15.96
CA VAL A 25 6.02 16.56 17.42
C VAL A 25 6.33 15.18 18.03
N VAL A 26 7.45 15.09 18.77
CA VAL A 26 7.88 13.88 19.50
C VAL A 26 7.91 14.19 21.00
N GLU A 27 6.74 14.32 21.60
CA GLU A 27 6.54 14.71 23.01
C GLU A 27 5.90 13.58 23.83
N GLU A 28 5.57 13.82 25.09
CA GLU A 28 4.97 12.81 25.98
C GLU A 28 3.72 12.14 25.38
N ILE A 29 2.86 12.94 24.74
CA ILE A 29 1.64 12.44 24.07
C ILE A 29 2.00 11.43 22.97
N PHE A 30 3.06 11.69 22.18
CA PHE A 30 3.52 10.78 21.12
C PHE A 30 3.86 9.39 21.69
N PHE A 31 4.52 9.31 22.85
CA PHE A 31 4.88 8.05 23.48
C PHE A 31 3.70 7.39 24.21
N ALA A 32 2.81 8.18 24.81
CA ALA A 32 1.59 7.69 25.43
C ALA A 32 0.67 7.02 24.38
N GLU A 33 0.53 7.65 23.22
CA GLU A 33 -0.24 7.10 22.10
C GLU A 33 0.38 5.81 21.52
N LEU A 34 1.72 5.70 21.47
CA LEU A 34 2.40 4.45 21.07
C LEU A 34 2.07 3.30 22.03
N ARG A 35 1.99 3.57 23.34
CA ARG A 35 1.58 2.56 24.33
C ARG A 35 0.11 2.18 24.17
N HIS A 36 -0.76 3.17 23.92
CA HIS A 36 -2.18 2.96 23.69
C HIS A 36 -2.43 2.10 22.43
N ASN A 37 -1.64 2.31 21.38
CA ASN A 37 -1.72 1.60 20.10
C ASN A 37 -0.60 0.57 19.96
N ALA A 38 -0.43 -0.30 20.97
CA ALA A 38 0.64 -1.28 20.99
C ALA A 38 0.69 -2.13 19.71
N GLY A 39 1.89 -2.28 19.16
CA GLY A 39 2.17 -3.01 17.91
C GLY A 39 2.17 -2.13 16.64
N ASN A 40 1.54 -0.95 16.68
CA ASN A 40 1.53 -0.01 15.56
C ASN A 40 2.77 0.88 15.56
N GLU A 41 3.26 1.17 14.36
CA GLU A 41 4.48 1.95 14.19
C GLU A 41 4.20 3.41 13.95
N ARG A 42 5.17 4.27 14.27
CA ARG A 42 5.13 5.67 13.89
C ARG A 42 6.47 6.11 13.34
N ALA A 43 6.42 6.82 12.22
CA ALA A 43 7.60 7.42 11.61
C ALA A 43 8.23 8.47 12.53
N VAL A 44 9.56 8.41 12.62
CA VAL A 44 10.44 9.37 13.28
C VAL A 44 11.44 9.84 12.23
N PHE A 45 11.39 11.11 11.89
CA PHE A 45 12.27 11.73 10.92
C PHE A 45 13.54 12.24 11.60
N VAL A 46 14.66 11.89 11.00
CA VAL A 46 16.00 12.19 11.49
C VAL A 46 16.79 12.80 10.35
N MET A 47 17.41 13.94 10.59
CA MET A 47 18.43 14.46 9.68
C MET A 47 19.74 13.73 9.97
N LEU A 48 20.16 12.85 9.06
CA LEU A 48 21.42 12.11 9.14
C LEU A 48 22.36 12.60 8.03
N ALA A 49 23.49 13.18 8.42
CA ALA A 49 24.51 13.69 7.51
C ALA A 49 23.97 14.65 6.41
N GLY A 50 22.92 15.41 6.72
CA GLY A 50 22.29 16.36 5.79
C GLY A 50 21.14 15.80 4.96
N GLU A 51 20.85 14.50 5.06
CA GLU A 51 19.70 13.87 4.42
C GLU A 51 18.63 13.50 5.45
N GLU A 52 17.35 13.65 5.07
CA GLU A 52 16.25 13.15 5.89
C GLU A 52 16.16 11.62 5.79
N LYS A 53 16.10 10.95 6.94
CA LYS A 53 15.91 9.51 7.08
C LYS A 53 14.71 9.26 7.97
N VAL A 54 14.02 8.14 7.72
CA VAL A 54 12.86 7.72 8.48
C VAL A 54 13.21 6.46 9.27
N PHE A 55 13.02 6.54 10.58
CA PHE A 55 12.97 5.39 11.47
C PHE A 55 11.53 5.16 11.91
N TYR A 56 11.21 3.95 12.36
CA TYR A 56 9.89 3.58 12.83
C TYR A 56 9.97 3.14 14.27
N LEU A 57 9.17 3.76 15.13
CA LEU A 57 9.10 3.45 16.56
C LEU A 57 7.74 2.85 16.88
N ARG A 58 7.72 1.78 17.67
CA ARG A 58 6.49 1.17 18.22
C ARG A 58 6.66 0.78 19.68
N TYR A 59 5.55 0.56 20.37
CA TYR A 59 5.54 -0.12 21.67
C TYR A 59 5.00 -1.54 21.49
N ALA A 60 5.75 -2.56 21.90
CA ALA A 60 5.33 -3.97 21.80
C ALA A 60 6.02 -4.81 22.87
N SER A 61 5.29 -5.76 23.47
CA SER A 61 5.84 -6.68 24.47
C SER A 61 6.59 -5.99 25.61
N GLU A 62 6.00 -4.92 26.15
CA GLU A 62 6.57 -4.10 27.22
C GLU A 62 7.94 -3.45 26.88
N LYS A 63 8.16 -3.17 25.59
CA LYS A 63 9.37 -2.50 25.10
C LYS A 63 9.02 -1.47 24.03
N PHE A 64 9.84 -0.43 23.93
CA PHE A 64 9.90 0.40 22.74
C PHE A 64 10.84 -0.24 21.72
N VAL A 65 10.40 -0.34 20.47
CA VAL A 65 11.16 -0.94 19.38
C VAL A 65 11.35 0.12 18.31
N LEU A 66 12.57 0.65 18.19
CA LEU A 66 12.97 1.55 17.10
C LEU A 66 13.62 0.72 16.01
N ARG A 67 13.23 0.93 14.75
CA ARG A 67 13.88 0.28 13.62
C ARG A 67 14.03 1.17 12.41
N GLY A 68 14.96 0.83 11.54
CA GLY A 68 15.19 1.54 10.29
C GLY A 68 16.10 0.74 9.35
N TYR A 69 16.33 1.30 8.16
CA TYR A 69 17.29 0.78 7.21
C TYR A 69 18.31 1.84 6.89
N LEU A 70 19.58 1.49 7.06
CA LEU A 70 20.72 2.32 6.72
C LEU A 70 21.18 1.97 5.31
N THR A 71 21.41 2.95 4.46
CA THR A 71 22.15 2.73 3.21
C THR A 71 23.64 2.58 3.51
N ARG A 72 24.43 2.07 2.56
CA ARG A 72 25.90 2.01 2.69
C ARG A 72 26.54 3.35 3.04
N GLU A 73 25.97 4.45 2.57
CA GLU A 73 26.46 5.80 2.90
C GLU A 73 26.16 6.16 4.35
N ASP A 74 24.94 5.85 4.82
CA ASP A 74 24.54 6.06 6.22
C ASP A 74 25.45 5.26 7.19
N GLU A 75 25.87 4.04 6.80
CA GLU A 75 26.75 3.21 7.62
C GLU A 75 28.07 3.90 7.97
N LYS A 76 28.58 4.82 7.13
CA LYS A 76 29.84 5.54 7.39
C LYS A 76 29.78 6.38 8.67
N HIS A 77 28.58 6.83 9.03
CA HIS A 77 28.33 7.66 10.21
C HIS A 77 27.97 6.86 11.45
N LEU A 78 27.72 5.55 11.32
CA LEU A 78 27.40 4.67 12.44
C LEU A 78 28.59 4.59 13.41
N ALA A 79 28.31 4.72 14.71
CA ALA A 79 29.30 4.75 15.76
C ALA A 79 30.25 3.54 15.69
N PRO A 80 31.58 3.75 15.80
CA PRO A 80 32.55 2.66 15.71
C PRO A 80 32.32 1.53 16.73
N ALA A 81 31.76 1.85 17.89
CA ALA A 81 31.42 0.87 18.93
C ALA A 81 30.40 -0.18 18.45
N ILE A 82 29.44 0.22 17.60
CA ILE A 82 28.43 -0.68 17.02
C ILE A 82 29.08 -1.66 16.05
N LYS A 83 29.99 -1.18 15.19
CA LYS A 83 30.69 -2.03 14.21
C LYS A 83 31.74 -2.98 14.83
N LYS A 84 32.12 -2.72 16.09
CA LYS A 84 33.08 -3.52 16.85
C LYS A 84 32.41 -4.41 17.90
N SER A 85 31.08 -4.40 17.98
CA SER A 85 30.35 -5.20 18.94
C SER A 85 30.35 -6.68 18.58
N ASN A 86 29.70 -7.50 19.40
CA ASN A 86 29.64 -8.94 19.20
C ASN A 86 28.94 -9.25 17.87
N GLY A 87 29.60 -10.06 17.05
CA GLY A 87 29.00 -10.63 15.83
C GLY A 87 28.19 -11.87 16.17
N THR A 88 26.98 -11.96 15.64
CA THR A 88 26.11 -13.14 15.72
C THR A 88 25.56 -13.49 14.34
N VAL A 89 24.99 -14.69 14.21
CA VAL A 89 24.20 -15.05 13.02
C VAL A 89 22.86 -14.34 13.10
N LEU A 90 22.43 -13.73 12.00
CA LEU A 90 21.12 -13.10 11.91
C LEU A 90 20.03 -14.19 11.95
N SER A 91 19.09 -14.06 12.89
CA SER A 91 18.06 -15.06 13.16
C SER A 91 16.68 -14.42 13.45
N PRO A 92 15.93 -13.97 12.43
CA PRO A 92 14.59 -13.42 12.63
C PRO A 92 13.62 -14.48 13.15
N ARG A 93 12.70 -14.07 14.02
CA ARG A 93 11.83 -14.98 14.78
C ARG A 93 10.40 -15.01 14.25
N LYS A 94 9.79 -16.19 14.30
CA LYS A 94 8.36 -16.43 14.10
C LYS A 94 7.55 -15.94 15.31
N GLN A 95 6.22 -15.96 15.19
CA GLN A 95 5.29 -15.62 16.29
C GLN A 95 5.52 -16.43 17.57
N ASN A 96 5.95 -17.68 17.45
CA ASN A 96 6.24 -18.57 18.59
C ASN A 96 7.68 -18.40 19.14
N GLY A 97 8.45 -17.41 18.66
CA GLY A 97 9.81 -17.14 19.10
C GLY A 97 10.90 -18.00 18.47
N GLU A 98 10.54 -19.06 17.72
CA GLU A 98 11.50 -19.89 16.99
C GLU A 98 12.11 -19.11 15.81
N PRO A 99 13.41 -19.31 15.50
CA PRO A 99 14.02 -18.81 14.27
C PRO A 99 13.23 -19.26 13.03
N LEU A 100 13.03 -18.35 12.08
CA LEU A 100 12.54 -18.75 10.76
C LEU A 100 13.69 -19.19 9.86
N TYR A 101 14.78 -18.41 9.86
CA TYR A 101 16.04 -18.73 9.17
C TYR A 101 17.22 -18.17 9.97
N GLU A 102 18.39 -18.74 9.74
CA GLU A 102 19.67 -18.28 10.29
C GLU A 102 20.65 -18.10 9.13
N LYS A 103 20.84 -16.86 8.66
CA LYS A 103 21.69 -16.56 7.49
C LYS A 103 22.29 -15.16 7.55
N GLY A 104 23.58 -15.05 7.25
CA GLY A 104 24.32 -13.80 7.34
C GLY A 104 24.72 -13.41 8.76
N TYR A 105 25.40 -12.27 8.88
CA TYR A 105 25.93 -11.77 10.14
C TYR A 105 25.24 -10.48 10.58
N ALA A 106 25.05 -10.34 11.88
CA ALA A 106 24.59 -9.11 12.52
C ALA A 106 25.50 -8.75 13.70
N PHE A 107 25.64 -7.46 13.96
CA PHE A 107 26.23 -6.92 15.17
C PHE A 107 25.14 -6.76 16.23
N THR A 108 25.41 -7.23 17.44
CA THR A 108 24.52 -7.04 18.59
C THR A 108 25.29 -6.48 19.78
N GLY A 109 24.57 -5.85 20.69
CA GLY A 109 25.14 -5.29 21.90
C GLY A 109 24.13 -4.44 22.65
N THR A 110 24.61 -3.74 23.66
CA THR A 110 23.82 -2.78 24.43
C THR A 110 24.24 -1.36 24.10
N LEU A 111 23.28 -0.43 24.12
CA LEU A 111 23.56 1.01 24.06
C LEU A 111 23.27 1.63 25.45
N PRO A 112 24.11 2.57 25.90
CA PRO A 112 23.79 3.32 27.11
C PRO A 112 22.56 4.20 26.83
N THR A 113 21.59 4.18 27.74
CA THR A 113 20.54 5.19 27.78
C THR A 113 20.79 6.10 28.97
N LYS A 114 20.51 7.40 28.83
CA LYS A 114 20.80 8.42 29.87
C LYS A 114 20.20 8.11 31.24
N ASN A 115 19.12 7.32 31.29
CA ASN A 115 18.32 7.09 32.50
C ASN A 115 18.39 5.64 33.00
N GLY A 116 19.39 4.86 32.55
CA GLY A 116 19.65 3.50 33.04
C GLY A 116 18.69 2.41 32.56
N ALA A 117 17.74 2.75 31.67
CA ALA A 117 16.92 1.75 30.98
C ALA A 117 17.83 0.89 30.06
N GLY A 118 17.69 -0.43 30.14
CA GLY A 118 18.41 -1.33 29.24
C GLY A 118 18.01 -1.05 27.79
N SER A 119 18.99 -1.00 26.89
CA SER A 119 18.71 -1.02 25.45
C SER A 119 19.63 -1.97 24.72
N GLU A 120 19.06 -2.76 23.84
CA GLU A 120 19.74 -3.78 23.03
C GLU A 120 19.56 -3.44 21.55
N PHE A 121 20.60 -3.63 20.75
CA PHE A 121 20.51 -3.42 19.31
C PHE A 121 20.86 -4.69 18.53
N ILE A 122 20.30 -4.76 17.32
CA ILE A 122 20.74 -5.63 16.25
C ILE A 122 20.94 -4.79 14.99
N TYR A 123 22.09 -4.97 14.34
CA TYR A 123 22.45 -4.25 13.13
C TYR A 123 23.05 -5.21 12.09
N VAL A 124 22.47 -5.24 10.90
CA VAL A 124 22.92 -6.09 9.78
C VAL A 124 23.73 -5.23 8.81
N PRO A 125 25.07 -5.32 8.79
CA PRO A 125 25.89 -4.49 7.91
C PRO A 125 25.80 -4.97 6.45
N HIS A 126 25.99 -4.07 5.50
CA HIS A 126 26.13 -4.44 4.07
C HIS A 126 27.38 -5.27 3.81
N GLN A 127 28.42 -5.10 4.62
CA GLN A 127 29.67 -5.85 4.55
C GLN A 127 30.10 -6.36 5.94
N PHE A 128 30.59 -7.59 5.99
CA PHE A 128 31.17 -8.19 7.19
C PHE A 128 32.58 -8.65 6.88
N LYS A 129 33.57 -8.22 7.69
CA LYS A 129 35.00 -8.50 7.46
C LYS A 129 35.48 -8.17 6.03
N ASN A 130 35.08 -7.00 5.52
CA ASN A 130 35.38 -6.51 4.16
C ASN A 130 34.85 -7.38 3.00
N GLN A 131 33.94 -8.32 3.28
CA GLN A 131 33.23 -9.11 2.28
C GLN A 131 31.74 -8.74 2.27
N PRO A 132 31.03 -8.94 1.15
CA PRO A 132 29.57 -8.86 1.16
C PRO A 132 28.99 -9.74 2.26
N ASN A 133 28.07 -9.20 3.05
CA ASN A 133 27.39 -9.99 4.06
C ASN A 133 26.50 -11.05 3.37
N ASP A 134 26.50 -12.29 3.85
CA ASP A 134 25.67 -13.36 3.29
C ASP A 134 24.19 -13.28 3.74
N ALA A 135 23.82 -12.24 4.51
CA ALA A 135 22.42 -11.94 4.82
C ALA A 135 21.59 -11.75 3.54
N PHE A 136 20.27 -11.92 3.63
CA PHE A 136 19.43 -11.62 2.48
C PHE A 136 19.47 -10.13 2.17
N VAL A 137 19.28 -9.83 0.88
CA VAL A 137 19.19 -8.46 0.36
C VAL A 137 18.22 -7.61 1.17
N CYS A 138 17.11 -8.20 1.61
CA CYS A 138 16.09 -7.50 2.36
C CYS A 138 16.52 -7.07 3.76
N ASP A 139 17.61 -7.63 4.29
CA ASP A 139 18.09 -7.39 5.64
C ASP A 139 19.29 -6.45 5.69
N TYR A 140 19.95 -6.18 4.56
CA TYR A 140 21.09 -5.27 4.54
C TYR A 140 20.71 -3.88 5.08
N GLY A 141 21.54 -3.39 6.01
CA GLY A 141 21.32 -2.12 6.68
C GLY A 141 20.22 -2.13 7.74
N TYR A 142 19.58 -3.28 8.02
CA TYR A 142 18.56 -3.37 9.05
C TYR A 142 19.16 -3.01 10.41
N LEU A 143 18.55 -2.04 11.08
CA LEU A 143 18.85 -1.65 12.45
C LEU A 143 17.57 -1.76 13.26
N GLU A 144 17.64 -2.45 14.40
CA GLU A 144 16.57 -2.49 15.40
C GLU A 144 17.16 -2.28 16.79
N ILE A 145 16.46 -1.52 17.61
CA ILE A 145 16.81 -1.19 18.98
C ILE A 145 15.60 -1.45 19.86
N ASN A 146 15.77 -2.34 20.82
CA ASN A 146 14.78 -2.68 21.83
C ASN A 146 15.15 -1.95 23.12
N ILE A 147 14.24 -1.09 23.59
CA ILE A 147 14.41 -0.25 24.78
C ILE A 147 13.39 -0.68 25.83
N GLU A 148 13.82 -0.90 27.05
CA GLU A 148 12.96 -1.33 28.16
C GLU A 148 11.83 -0.34 28.48
N GLN A 149 10.71 -0.83 29.02
CA GLN A 149 9.52 -0.02 29.34
C GLN A 149 9.77 1.13 30.34
N ASN A 150 10.76 0.97 31.23
CA ASN A 150 11.13 1.98 32.24
C ASN A 150 11.87 3.18 31.62
N TRP A 151 12.10 3.19 30.30
CA TRP A 151 12.63 4.34 29.60
C TRP A 151 11.71 5.55 29.76
N GLN A 152 12.27 6.65 30.29
CA GLN A 152 11.61 7.96 30.33
C GLN A 152 11.56 8.53 28.91
N ALA A 153 10.61 8.03 28.12
CA ALA A 153 10.53 8.31 26.71
C ALA A 153 10.18 9.79 26.46
N GLY A 154 11.02 10.48 25.69
CA GLY A 154 10.91 11.91 25.42
C GLY A 154 11.77 12.33 24.22
N HIS A 155 11.58 13.57 23.76
CA HIS A 155 12.33 14.13 22.63
C HIS A 155 13.84 14.05 22.85
N ASN A 156 14.30 14.53 24.01
CA ASN A 156 15.72 14.63 24.34
C ASN A 156 16.37 13.25 24.47
N GLU A 157 15.63 12.28 24.99
CA GLU A 157 16.08 10.91 25.19
C GLU A 157 16.18 10.18 23.85
N LEU A 158 15.20 10.37 22.95
CA LEU A 158 15.27 9.82 21.60
C LEU A 158 16.39 10.49 20.78
N GLU A 159 16.57 11.81 20.91
CA GLU A 159 17.69 12.51 20.27
C GLU A 159 19.04 12.02 20.83
N SER A 160 19.12 11.74 22.14
CA SER A 160 20.31 11.15 22.76
C SER A 160 20.60 9.77 22.19
N LEU A 161 19.59 8.92 21.99
CA LEU A 161 19.77 7.60 21.37
C LEU A 161 20.35 7.72 19.96
N PHE A 162 19.86 8.66 19.14
CA PHE A 162 20.43 8.90 17.81
C PHE A 162 21.86 9.43 17.85
N LYS A 163 22.21 10.24 18.86
CA LYS A 163 23.60 10.68 19.10
C LYS A 163 24.51 9.52 19.50
N GLU A 164 24.03 8.54 20.27
CA GLU A 164 24.80 7.32 20.56
C GLU A 164 25.02 6.47 19.29
N LEU A 165 24.04 6.43 18.39
CA LEU A 165 24.13 5.67 17.14
C LEU A 165 25.04 6.32 16.09
N PHE A 166 24.98 7.64 15.94
CA PHE A 166 25.57 8.35 14.79
C PHE A 166 26.42 9.58 15.16
N GLY A 167 26.61 9.84 16.45
CA GLY A 167 27.31 11.04 16.93
C GLY A 167 26.58 12.34 16.56
N SER A 168 27.35 13.37 16.22
CA SER A 168 26.81 14.68 15.80
C SER A 168 26.21 14.68 14.39
N HIS A 169 26.25 13.55 13.67
CA HIS A 169 25.70 13.44 12.32
C HIS A 169 24.18 13.24 12.31
N ALA A 170 23.57 12.84 13.42
CA ALA A 170 22.12 12.65 13.53
C ALA A 170 21.49 13.68 14.47
N ARG A 171 20.33 14.20 14.06
CA ARG A 171 19.43 14.98 14.91
C ARG A 171 17.99 14.70 14.53
N LEU A 172 17.08 14.73 15.50
CA LEU A 172 15.65 14.66 15.20
C LEU A 172 15.27 15.83 14.29
N SER A 173 14.53 15.55 13.22
CA SER A 173 14.05 16.60 12.35
C SER A 173 12.99 17.43 13.09
N ARG A 174 13.10 18.76 13.00
CA ARG A 174 12.08 19.67 13.54
C ARG A 174 10.94 19.88 12.54
N LEU A 175 11.26 19.77 11.25
CA LEU A 175 10.36 20.06 10.14
C LEU A 175 10.47 18.96 9.09
N VAL A 176 9.34 18.43 8.64
CA VAL A 176 9.25 17.32 7.67
C VAL A 176 8.39 17.74 6.49
N LYS A 177 8.64 17.17 5.31
CA LYS A 177 7.89 17.51 4.10
C LYS A 177 6.49 16.89 4.09
N LEU A 178 5.52 17.58 3.49
CA LEU A 178 4.13 17.10 3.34
C LEU A 178 4.00 15.92 2.35
N ASN A 179 4.92 15.79 1.41
CA ASN A 179 4.90 14.69 0.43
C ASN A 179 5.18 13.31 1.03
N GLN A 180 5.49 13.27 2.32
CA GLN A 180 5.53 12.07 3.15
C GLN A 180 4.05 11.66 3.41
N TYR A 181 3.69 10.37 3.28
CA TYR A 181 2.32 9.79 3.33
C TYR A 181 1.48 10.15 4.58
N TYR A 182 1.08 11.40 4.69
CA TYR A 182 0.18 11.93 5.71
C TYR A 182 -1.12 12.45 5.10
N LEU A 183 -1.20 12.50 3.76
CA LEU A 183 -2.14 13.35 3.02
C LEU A 183 -3.58 13.22 3.51
N TYR A 184 -4.07 12.00 3.63
CA TYR A 184 -5.48 11.71 3.81
C TYR A 184 -5.95 11.54 5.27
N ARG A 185 -5.09 11.87 6.25
CA ARG A 185 -5.40 11.71 7.69
C ARG A 185 -4.86 12.81 8.59
N ASP A 186 -5.63 13.17 9.60
CA ASP A 186 -5.20 14.01 10.72
C ASP A 186 -4.26 13.26 11.68
N ASN A 187 -4.40 11.94 11.80
CA ASN A 187 -3.59 11.06 12.66
C ASN A 187 -3.01 9.85 11.90
N TYR A 188 -1.75 9.90 11.43
CA TYR A 188 -1.13 8.76 10.74
C TYR A 188 -0.24 7.91 11.66
N TRP A 189 -0.47 6.59 11.63
CA TRP A 189 0.18 5.59 12.46
C TRP A 189 0.93 4.52 11.64
N GLY A 190 1.90 4.91 10.82
CA GLY A 190 2.83 3.91 10.28
C GLY A 190 3.91 4.35 9.32
N PRO A 191 4.35 3.43 8.43
CA PRO A 191 5.50 3.68 7.60
C PRO A 191 5.21 4.68 6.50
N VAL A 192 6.13 5.60 6.30
CA VAL A 192 5.99 6.67 5.32
C VAL A 192 6.95 6.43 4.15
N ASP A 193 6.47 6.68 2.95
CA ASP A 193 7.29 6.84 1.75
C ASP A 193 7.00 8.21 1.13
N ALA A 194 7.65 8.59 0.03
CA ALA A 194 7.47 9.92 -0.57
C ALA A 194 6.61 9.87 -1.82
N VAL A 195 5.73 10.86 -1.99
CA VAL A 195 5.10 11.21 -3.26
C VAL A 195 6.09 12.06 -4.06
N LYS A 196 6.45 11.63 -5.27
CA LYS A 196 7.54 12.25 -6.06
C LYS A 196 7.15 12.67 -7.47
N ASP A 197 6.00 12.23 -7.95
CA ASP A 197 5.52 12.59 -9.29
C ASP A 197 3.99 12.65 -9.35
N GLN A 198 3.47 12.86 -10.56
CA GLN A 198 2.04 12.87 -10.86
C GLN A 198 1.75 11.78 -11.90
N THR A 199 2.10 10.54 -11.59
CA THR A 199 1.77 9.37 -12.43
C THR A 199 0.26 9.11 -12.44
N SER A 200 -0.43 9.37 -11.33
CA SER A 200 -1.87 9.18 -11.15
C SER A 200 -2.71 9.89 -12.20
N ASP A 201 -2.23 11.02 -12.74
CA ASP A 201 -2.96 11.87 -13.68
C ASP A 201 -3.23 11.19 -15.03
N CYS A 202 -2.42 10.21 -15.41
CA CYS A 202 -2.61 9.45 -16.65
C CYS A 202 -3.37 8.14 -16.45
N LEU A 203 -3.76 7.78 -15.22
CA LEU A 203 -4.46 6.53 -14.93
C LEU A 203 -5.98 6.70 -15.05
N ILE A 204 -6.63 5.73 -15.67
CA ILE A 204 -8.09 5.61 -15.66
C ILE A 204 -8.51 4.74 -14.49
N PHE A 205 -7.79 3.66 -14.21
CA PHE A 205 -8.19 2.67 -13.21
C PHE A 205 -7.46 2.89 -11.89
N SER A 206 -8.21 2.76 -10.80
CA SER A 206 -7.65 2.68 -9.45
C SER A 206 -6.88 1.37 -9.24
N LEU A 207 -5.85 1.41 -8.40
CA LEU A 207 -5.02 0.24 -8.14
C LEU A 207 -5.72 -0.70 -7.15
N VAL A 208 -5.59 -2.00 -7.35
CA VAL A 208 -6.34 -3.02 -6.61
C VAL A 208 -5.42 -4.02 -5.94
N HIS A 209 -5.69 -4.33 -4.68
CA HIS A 209 -5.12 -5.47 -3.96
C HIS A 209 -6.20 -6.50 -3.62
N LYS A 210 -5.81 -7.77 -3.58
CA LYS A 210 -6.66 -8.86 -3.13
C LYS A 210 -6.28 -9.26 -1.71
N ALA A 211 -7.23 -9.25 -0.78
CA ALA A 211 -7.00 -9.68 0.60
C ALA A 211 -6.87 -11.22 0.72
N THR A 212 -5.74 -11.80 0.34
CA THR A 212 -5.58 -13.24 0.12
C THR A 212 -5.33 -14.09 1.37
N LEU A 213 -5.33 -13.52 2.57
CA LEU A 213 -4.94 -14.24 3.80
C LEU A 213 -5.82 -15.48 4.08
N ASN A 214 -7.12 -15.41 3.79
CA ASN A 214 -8.06 -16.52 4.01
C ASN A 214 -8.41 -17.29 2.74
N LYS A 215 -7.60 -17.18 1.68
CA LYS A 215 -7.88 -17.79 0.36
C LYS A 215 -8.10 -19.31 0.40
N ALA A 216 -7.51 -20.00 1.38
CA ALA A 216 -7.56 -21.46 1.51
C ALA A 216 -8.78 -21.98 2.29
N ILE A 217 -9.60 -21.10 2.86
CA ILE A 217 -10.78 -21.52 3.63
C ILE A 217 -11.88 -21.94 2.65
N ALA A 218 -12.28 -23.20 2.71
CA ALA A 218 -13.31 -23.74 1.82
C ALA A 218 -14.74 -23.42 2.28
N ASP A 219 -14.96 -23.32 3.60
CA ASP A 219 -16.26 -23.00 4.18
C ASP A 219 -16.61 -21.52 3.93
N HIS A 220 -17.78 -21.28 3.34
CA HIS A 220 -18.21 -19.95 2.91
C HIS A 220 -18.45 -19.02 4.09
N GLU A 221 -19.18 -19.48 5.10
CA GLU A 221 -19.57 -18.66 6.25
C GLU A 221 -18.34 -18.28 7.07
N VAL A 222 -17.47 -19.26 7.35
CA VAL A 222 -16.21 -19.03 8.05
C VAL A 222 -15.32 -18.08 7.24
N LYS A 223 -15.23 -18.27 5.92
CA LYS A 223 -14.40 -17.40 5.07
C LYS A 223 -14.91 -15.96 5.07
N ILE A 224 -16.22 -15.75 4.92
CA ILE A 224 -16.84 -14.41 4.92
C ILE A 224 -16.54 -13.68 6.23
N VAL A 225 -16.72 -14.35 7.37
CA VAL A 225 -16.44 -13.76 8.69
C VAL A 225 -14.96 -13.38 8.81
N LYS A 226 -14.04 -14.29 8.50
CA LYS A 226 -12.59 -13.99 8.61
C LYS A 226 -12.11 -12.94 7.62
N ASP A 227 -12.68 -12.89 6.41
CA ASP A 227 -12.36 -11.84 5.44
C ASP A 227 -12.90 -10.48 5.90
N GLN A 228 -14.09 -10.45 6.49
CA GLN A 228 -14.65 -9.24 7.09
C GLN A 228 -13.79 -8.76 8.25
N GLU A 229 -13.45 -9.63 9.20
CA GLU A 229 -12.57 -9.29 10.33
C GLU A 229 -11.21 -8.78 9.83
N LEU A 230 -10.62 -9.43 8.83
CA LEU A 230 -9.37 -8.99 8.23
C LEU A 230 -9.47 -7.57 7.68
N VAL A 231 -10.45 -7.32 6.81
CA VAL A 231 -10.60 -6.00 6.15
C VAL A 231 -10.95 -4.92 7.16
N THR A 232 -11.87 -5.19 8.09
CA THR A 232 -12.22 -4.23 9.14
C THR A 232 -11.01 -3.95 10.02
N ASN A 233 -10.21 -4.95 10.39
CA ASN A 233 -8.98 -4.73 11.16
C ASN A 233 -7.91 -3.94 10.37
N LEU A 234 -7.79 -4.16 9.06
CA LEU A 234 -6.90 -3.37 8.21
C LEU A 234 -7.26 -1.88 8.23
N ILE A 235 -8.55 -1.57 8.32
CA ILE A 235 -9.05 -0.20 8.39
C ILE A 235 -8.98 0.29 9.85
N ALA A 236 -9.80 -0.27 10.74
CA ALA A 236 -10.05 0.24 12.08
C ALA A 236 -8.82 0.24 12.99
N GLN A 237 -7.94 -0.76 12.88
CA GLN A 237 -6.70 -0.83 13.66
C GLN A 237 -5.52 -0.18 12.93
N GLU A 238 -5.78 0.53 11.83
CA GLU A 238 -4.80 1.23 11.00
C GLU A 238 -3.65 0.34 10.52
N LYS A 239 -3.94 -0.93 10.23
CA LYS A 239 -2.92 -1.87 9.80
C LYS A 239 -2.54 -1.65 8.33
N PHE A 240 -1.28 -1.93 8.05
CA PHE A 240 -0.72 -1.87 6.71
C PHE A 240 -0.91 -3.19 5.99
N LEU A 241 -0.99 -3.13 4.66
CA LEU A 241 -0.58 -4.29 3.87
C LEU A 241 0.93 -4.39 3.97
N TYR A 242 1.41 -5.30 4.80
CA TYR A 242 2.84 -5.54 4.95
C TYR A 242 3.34 -6.51 3.88
N SER A 243 4.49 -6.17 3.32
CA SER A 243 5.29 -7.09 2.53
C SER A 243 5.65 -8.35 3.34
N GLN A 244 6.06 -9.42 2.67
CA GLN A 244 6.46 -10.65 3.37
C GLN A 244 7.62 -10.39 4.33
N ASP A 245 8.64 -9.65 3.88
CA ASP A 245 9.78 -9.22 4.69
C ASP A 245 9.34 -8.47 5.94
N MET A 246 8.38 -7.56 5.78
CA MET A 246 7.94 -6.75 6.91
C MET A 246 7.18 -7.57 7.95
N ARG A 247 6.35 -8.51 7.52
CA ARG A 247 5.69 -9.47 8.43
C ARG A 247 6.70 -10.33 9.19
N LEU A 248 7.84 -10.66 8.58
CA LEU A 248 8.93 -11.39 9.23
C LEU A 248 9.54 -10.59 10.36
N LYS A 249 9.96 -9.35 10.06
CA LYS A 249 10.60 -8.45 11.04
C LYS A 249 9.67 -8.06 12.18
N LEU A 250 8.37 -8.04 11.93
CA LEU A 250 7.35 -7.79 12.94
C LEU A 250 6.96 -9.05 13.74
N GLY A 251 7.56 -10.22 13.46
CA GLY A 251 7.26 -11.47 14.15
C GLY A 251 5.85 -11.98 13.87
N MET A 252 5.27 -11.70 12.70
CA MET A 252 3.89 -12.05 12.33
C MET A 252 3.77 -13.40 11.61
N VAL A 253 4.87 -14.11 11.37
CA VAL A 253 4.84 -15.39 10.67
C VAL A 253 4.43 -16.53 11.62
N PRO A 254 3.41 -17.33 11.27
CA PRO A 254 2.96 -18.42 12.13
C PRO A 254 4.05 -19.47 12.39
N GLY A 255 4.04 -20.05 13.59
CA GLY A 255 5.04 -21.03 14.03
C GLY A 255 5.15 -22.28 13.14
N PHE A 256 4.06 -22.67 12.47
CA PHE A 256 4.03 -23.84 11.58
C PHE A 256 4.73 -23.64 10.23
N VAL A 257 5.07 -22.40 9.86
CA VAL A 257 5.80 -22.12 8.61
C VAL A 257 7.23 -22.64 8.71
N LYS A 258 7.65 -23.42 7.72
CA LYS A 258 9.02 -23.96 7.59
C LYS A 258 9.61 -23.53 6.27
N ILE A 259 10.87 -23.08 6.28
CA ILE A 259 11.62 -22.78 5.05
C ILE A 259 12.33 -24.03 4.57
N ASN A 260 12.23 -24.30 3.26
CA ASN A 260 13.07 -25.29 2.61
C ASN A 260 14.38 -24.64 2.13
N TRP A 261 15.45 -24.85 2.90
CA TRP A 261 16.77 -24.28 2.66
C TRP A 261 17.36 -24.58 1.28
N GLN A 262 17.03 -25.74 0.69
CA GLN A 262 17.53 -26.13 -0.63
C GLN A 262 17.01 -25.23 -1.76
N TYR A 263 15.89 -24.53 -1.53
CA TYR A 263 15.26 -23.66 -2.52
C TYR A 263 15.32 -22.19 -2.14
N ILE A 264 16.01 -21.82 -1.05
CA ILE A 264 15.86 -20.49 -0.43
C ILE A 264 16.28 -19.34 -1.35
N ASP A 265 17.34 -19.51 -2.13
CA ASP A 265 17.79 -18.51 -3.12
C ASP A 265 16.84 -18.41 -4.32
N ASN A 266 16.01 -19.45 -4.53
CA ASN A 266 14.90 -19.47 -5.49
C ASN A 266 13.56 -19.01 -4.88
N THR A 267 13.53 -18.63 -3.60
CA THR A 267 12.34 -18.04 -2.95
C THR A 267 12.35 -16.51 -2.99
N ASP A 268 11.20 -15.90 -2.75
CA ASP A 268 11.05 -14.44 -2.68
C ASP A 268 11.88 -13.81 -1.53
N ILE A 269 12.26 -14.61 -0.51
CA ILE A 269 13.05 -14.18 0.66
C ILE A 269 14.45 -13.72 0.25
N GLY A 270 15.15 -14.48 -0.61
CA GLY A 270 16.54 -14.17 -0.99
C GLY A 270 16.70 -13.05 -2.00
N SER A 271 15.62 -12.58 -2.60
CA SER A 271 15.66 -11.78 -3.83
C SER A 271 15.21 -10.33 -3.68
N GLY A 272 15.05 -9.81 -2.46
CA GLY A 272 14.54 -8.44 -2.23
C GLY A 272 13.07 -8.22 -2.62
N GLN A 273 12.45 -9.13 -3.39
CA GLN A 273 11.03 -9.07 -3.77
C GLN A 273 10.11 -9.10 -2.56
N ASN A 274 10.55 -9.75 -1.47
CA ASN A 274 9.81 -9.78 -0.22
C ASN A 274 9.66 -8.42 0.47
N GLN A 275 10.40 -7.40 0.05
CA GLN A 275 10.24 -6.03 0.54
C GLN A 275 9.10 -5.27 -0.15
N LEU A 276 8.27 -5.93 -0.98
CA LEU A 276 7.26 -5.27 -1.81
C LEU A 276 5.84 -5.79 -1.51
N VAL A 277 4.86 -4.89 -1.67
CA VAL A 277 3.43 -5.18 -1.65
C VAL A 277 2.90 -5.14 -3.08
N PHE A 278 2.09 -6.14 -3.45
CA PHE A 278 1.59 -6.32 -4.80
C PHE A 278 0.20 -5.74 -4.99
N LEU A 279 0.06 -4.85 -5.98
CA LEU A 279 -1.18 -4.26 -6.49
C LEU A 279 -1.30 -4.56 -8.00
N SER A 280 -2.44 -4.22 -8.59
CA SER A 280 -2.68 -4.31 -10.03
C SER A 280 -3.57 -3.16 -10.53
N THR A 281 -3.54 -2.84 -11.81
CA THR A 281 -4.39 -1.80 -12.45
C THR A 281 -5.80 -2.30 -12.83
N GLY A 282 -6.12 -3.57 -12.58
CA GLY A 282 -7.36 -4.21 -13.03
C GLY A 282 -8.08 -4.96 -11.92
N PRO A 283 -9.23 -5.60 -12.21
CA PRO A 283 -10.02 -6.34 -11.23
C PRO A 283 -9.30 -7.60 -10.67
N GLY A 284 -8.14 -7.94 -11.25
CA GLY A 284 -7.34 -9.12 -10.94
C GLY A 284 -8.00 -10.42 -11.38
N ILE A 285 -7.19 -11.49 -11.48
CA ILE A 285 -7.67 -12.86 -11.67
C ILE A 285 -7.42 -13.67 -10.40
N ASN A 286 -8.35 -14.57 -10.05
CA ASN A 286 -8.12 -15.62 -9.06
C ASN A 286 -7.16 -16.71 -9.59
N TYR A 287 -5.84 -16.48 -9.54
CA TYR A 287 -4.84 -17.55 -9.71
C TYR A 287 -4.46 -18.25 -8.40
N PHE A 288 -4.87 -17.69 -7.26
CA PHE A 288 -4.38 -18.09 -5.94
C PHE A 288 -5.41 -18.68 -4.98
N ASP A 289 -6.66 -18.75 -5.40
CA ASP A 289 -7.66 -19.49 -4.63
C ASP A 289 -7.45 -20.96 -5.00
N ASP A 290 -6.83 -21.67 -4.08
CA ASP A 290 -6.44 -23.05 -4.30
C ASP A 290 -7.72 -23.91 -4.30
N PRO A 291 -7.91 -24.81 -5.28
CA PRO A 291 -7.14 -24.95 -6.51
C PRO A 291 -7.87 -24.36 -7.71
N TRP A 292 -7.10 -23.64 -8.53
CA TRP A 292 -7.42 -23.18 -9.89
C TRP A 292 -7.94 -24.31 -10.83
N GLN A 293 -7.79 -25.58 -10.41
CA GLN A 293 -8.21 -26.79 -11.12
C GLN A 293 -9.43 -27.52 -10.50
N LYS A 294 -10.00 -27.09 -9.37
CA LYS A 294 -11.27 -27.66 -8.87
C LYS A 294 -12.45 -26.80 -9.33
N SER A 295 -13.61 -27.43 -9.49
CA SER A 295 -14.88 -26.74 -9.69
C SER A 295 -15.03 -25.66 -8.61
N ARG A 296 -15.18 -24.40 -9.03
CA ARG A 296 -15.17 -23.20 -8.19
C ARG A 296 -16.26 -23.26 -7.11
N THR A 297 -15.92 -23.80 -5.95
CA THR A 297 -16.76 -23.77 -4.74
C THR A 297 -16.25 -22.77 -3.72
N ASN A 298 -15.28 -21.90 -4.02
CA ASN A 298 -14.72 -20.95 -3.06
C ASN A 298 -15.19 -19.51 -3.36
N VAL A 299 -15.53 -18.74 -2.32
CA VAL A 299 -15.95 -17.34 -2.41
C VAL A 299 -14.72 -16.46 -2.69
N PRO A 300 -14.71 -15.60 -3.73
CA PRO A 300 -13.59 -14.71 -4.00
C PRO A 300 -13.26 -13.82 -2.80
N CYS A 301 -11.96 -13.64 -2.50
CA CYS A 301 -11.54 -12.68 -1.46
C CYS A 301 -11.94 -11.24 -1.81
N PRO A 302 -12.21 -10.39 -0.80
CA PRO A 302 -12.43 -8.97 -1.00
C PRO A 302 -11.32 -8.29 -1.81
N ARG A 303 -11.69 -7.28 -2.59
CA ARG A 303 -10.74 -6.44 -3.33
C ARG A 303 -10.67 -5.07 -2.69
N LEU A 304 -9.46 -4.69 -2.28
CA LEU A 304 -9.14 -3.36 -1.77
C LEU A 304 -8.77 -2.47 -2.95
N ILE A 305 -9.57 -1.45 -3.23
CA ILE A 305 -9.35 -0.49 -4.31
C ILE A 305 -8.77 0.78 -3.70
N PHE A 306 -7.57 1.13 -4.15
CA PHE A 306 -6.80 2.26 -3.66
C PHE A 306 -6.94 3.49 -4.56
N HIS A 307 -6.81 4.66 -3.94
CA HIS A 307 -6.76 5.96 -4.59
C HIS A 307 -5.58 6.00 -5.57
N ARG A 308 -5.80 6.60 -6.74
CA ARG A 308 -4.82 6.59 -7.85
C ARG A 308 -3.48 7.21 -7.49
N GLU A 309 -3.44 8.09 -6.49
CA GLU A 309 -2.21 8.71 -6.00
C GLU A 309 -1.22 7.72 -5.39
N ILE A 310 -1.63 6.50 -5.06
CA ILE A 310 -0.70 5.41 -4.71
C ILE A 310 0.22 5.02 -5.88
N ALA A 311 0.01 5.55 -7.09
CA ALA A 311 0.96 5.41 -8.21
C ALA A 311 2.08 6.47 -8.20
N ASN A 312 1.94 7.52 -7.39
CA ASN A 312 2.86 8.66 -7.33
C ASN A 312 4.06 8.44 -6.40
N LEU A 313 4.10 7.28 -5.77
CA LEU A 313 5.09 6.89 -4.79
C LEU A 313 6.47 6.76 -5.44
N ASP A 314 7.52 7.19 -4.73
CA ASP A 314 8.90 7.09 -5.20
C ASP A 314 9.35 5.63 -5.30
N LYS A 315 9.10 4.84 -4.25
CA LYS A 315 9.56 3.45 -4.18
C LYS A 315 8.52 2.49 -4.73
N MET A 316 8.25 2.63 -6.02
CA MET A 316 7.35 1.77 -6.78
C MET A 316 8.09 1.10 -7.95
N GLN A 317 7.81 -0.18 -8.19
CA GLN A 317 8.14 -0.89 -9.41
C GLN A 317 6.88 -1.26 -10.19
N PHE A 318 7.01 -1.45 -11.50
CA PHE A 318 5.97 -2.01 -12.35
C PHE A 318 6.51 -3.18 -13.19
N TYR A 319 5.78 -4.28 -13.30
CA TYR A 319 6.11 -5.36 -14.22
C TYR A 319 4.83 -5.86 -14.92
N PRO A 320 4.86 -6.11 -16.24
CA PRO A 320 3.62 -6.27 -17.01
C PRO A 320 2.91 -7.62 -16.77
N THR A 321 3.62 -8.64 -16.29
CA THR A 321 3.07 -9.98 -16.05
C THR A 321 3.40 -10.48 -14.65
N TYR A 322 2.61 -11.40 -14.14
CA TYR A 322 2.79 -12.02 -12.83
C TYR A 322 3.34 -13.43 -12.96
N SER A 323 4.41 -13.73 -12.22
CA SER A 323 5.05 -15.02 -11.84
C SER A 323 5.21 -16.17 -12.85
N ILE A 324 4.69 -16.06 -14.06
CA ILE A 324 4.83 -17.03 -15.13
C ILE A 324 6.09 -16.69 -15.94
N GLU A 325 6.56 -15.45 -15.87
CA GLU A 325 7.83 -15.01 -16.42
C GLU A 325 8.58 -14.01 -15.52
N PRO A 326 9.92 -14.06 -15.49
CA PRO A 326 10.81 -15.00 -16.21
C PRO A 326 10.68 -16.45 -15.70
N GLU A 327 11.18 -17.42 -16.48
CA GLU A 327 11.30 -18.84 -16.04
C GLU A 327 12.09 -18.97 -14.72
N ALA A 328 12.96 -17.99 -14.44
CA ALA A 328 13.73 -17.91 -13.22
C ALA A 328 12.89 -17.46 -12.01
N LYS A 329 13.04 -18.15 -10.88
CA LYS A 329 12.43 -17.80 -9.58
C LYS A 329 13.41 -16.99 -8.71
N GLY A 330 12.92 -16.46 -7.59
CA GLY A 330 13.75 -15.76 -6.61
C GLY A 330 14.61 -14.64 -7.23
N VAL A 331 15.93 -14.75 -7.10
CA VAL A 331 16.90 -13.73 -7.52
C VAL A 331 16.85 -13.43 -9.03
N GLY A 332 16.61 -14.44 -9.88
CA GLY A 332 16.53 -14.24 -11.32
C GLY A 332 15.29 -13.45 -11.74
N ARG A 333 14.20 -13.56 -10.98
CA ARG A 333 13.01 -12.74 -11.20
C ARG A 333 13.21 -11.29 -10.77
N LEU A 334 13.86 -11.04 -9.63
CA LEU A 334 14.20 -9.66 -9.26
C LEU A 334 15.06 -9.03 -10.37
N ALA A 335 16.07 -9.75 -10.86
CA ALA A 335 16.93 -9.27 -11.93
C ALA A 335 16.13 -8.89 -13.20
N ALA A 336 15.22 -9.76 -13.67
CA ALA A 336 14.40 -9.46 -14.83
C ALA A 336 13.52 -8.22 -14.66
N ILE A 337 12.94 -8.05 -13.46
CA ILE A 337 12.12 -6.87 -13.13
C ILE A 337 12.97 -5.62 -13.10
N ASN A 338 14.16 -5.68 -12.51
CA ASN A 338 15.09 -4.56 -12.47
C ASN A 338 15.61 -4.20 -13.86
N HIS A 339 15.90 -5.18 -14.70
CA HIS A 339 16.24 -4.95 -16.12
C HIS A 339 15.10 -4.23 -16.83
N PHE A 340 13.85 -4.60 -16.56
CA PHE A 340 12.70 -3.87 -17.08
C PHE A 340 12.63 -2.43 -16.55
N GLN A 341 12.86 -2.20 -15.24
CA GLN A 341 12.86 -0.84 -14.67
C GLN A 341 13.91 0.06 -15.31
N GLN A 342 15.07 -0.48 -15.65
CA GLN A 342 16.17 0.25 -16.29
C GLN A 342 16.11 0.23 -17.81
N GLN A 343 15.04 -0.28 -18.40
CA GLN A 343 14.88 -0.40 -19.85
C GLN A 343 16.08 -1.14 -20.52
N ASN A 344 16.67 -2.11 -19.81
CA ASN A 344 17.84 -2.92 -20.20
C ASN A 344 19.14 -2.15 -20.43
N GLN A 345 19.33 -1.01 -19.77
CA GLN A 345 20.51 -0.16 -19.97
C GLN A 345 21.72 -0.51 -19.07
N SER A 346 21.58 -1.42 -18.11
CA SER A 346 22.62 -1.69 -17.10
C SER A 346 23.36 -3.02 -17.31
N LYS A 347 24.66 -3.02 -17.01
CA LYS A 347 25.56 -4.19 -16.97
C LYS A 347 25.84 -4.69 -15.53
N LEU A 348 25.21 -4.11 -14.52
CA LEU A 348 25.41 -4.48 -13.11
C LEU A 348 24.63 -5.76 -12.75
N ASP A 349 25.07 -6.47 -11.70
CA ASP A 349 24.28 -7.55 -11.10
C ASP A 349 23.02 -6.96 -10.44
N LEU A 350 21.89 -7.06 -11.14
CA LEU A 350 20.59 -6.57 -10.68
C LEU A 350 19.82 -7.59 -9.85
N SER A 351 20.42 -8.73 -9.50
CA SER A 351 19.74 -9.79 -8.75
C SER A 351 19.66 -9.52 -7.24
N ARG A 352 20.38 -8.48 -6.76
CA ARG A 352 20.62 -8.24 -5.33
C ARG A 352 20.14 -6.90 -4.77
N THR A 353 19.44 -6.06 -5.53
CA THR A 353 18.93 -4.78 -5.00
C THR A 353 17.71 -4.36 -5.78
N VAL A 354 16.67 -3.85 -5.12
CA VAL A 354 15.46 -3.35 -5.80
C VAL A 354 15.78 -2.06 -6.54
N VAL A 355 15.41 -1.97 -7.82
CA VAL A 355 15.55 -0.75 -8.62
C VAL A 355 14.18 -0.08 -8.78
N TRP A 356 14.02 1.16 -8.34
CA TRP A 356 12.74 1.87 -8.44
C TRP A 356 12.45 2.36 -9.87
N SER A 357 11.17 2.37 -10.26
CA SER A 357 10.74 2.89 -11.56
C SER A 357 10.89 4.41 -11.64
N THR A 358 11.27 4.92 -12.82
CA THR A 358 11.19 6.37 -13.08
C THR A 358 9.74 6.80 -13.36
N ALA A 359 9.40 8.06 -13.06
CA ALA A 359 8.09 8.65 -13.38
C ALA A 359 7.71 8.48 -14.87
N ARG A 360 8.68 8.65 -15.77
CA ARG A 360 8.50 8.46 -17.22
C ARG A 360 8.06 7.03 -17.53
N LEU A 361 8.78 6.04 -16.99
CA LEU A 361 8.47 4.63 -17.21
C LEU A 361 7.11 4.25 -16.60
N LYS A 362 6.80 4.73 -15.38
CA LYS A 362 5.50 4.49 -14.74
C LYS A 362 4.36 4.99 -15.63
N ARG A 363 4.42 6.26 -16.05
CA ARG A 363 3.40 6.88 -16.92
C ARG A 363 3.20 6.11 -18.23
N SER A 364 4.29 5.80 -18.96
CA SER A 364 4.15 5.08 -20.23
C SER A 364 3.61 3.66 -20.03
N SER A 365 4.17 2.92 -19.05
CA SER A 365 3.88 1.50 -18.88
C SER A 365 2.48 1.25 -18.33
N LEU A 366 2.05 2.05 -17.35
CA LEU A 366 0.70 1.96 -16.81
C LEU A 366 -0.36 2.40 -17.83
N VAL A 367 -0.04 3.36 -18.70
CA VAL A 367 -0.96 3.74 -19.76
C VAL A 367 -1.17 2.59 -20.76
N THR A 368 -0.08 1.95 -21.16
CA THR A 368 -0.09 0.79 -22.06
C THR A 368 -0.79 -0.41 -21.43
N ILE A 369 -0.56 -0.69 -20.14
CA ILE A 369 -1.21 -1.84 -19.49
C ILE A 369 -2.72 -1.66 -19.39
N GLU A 370 -3.23 -0.46 -19.08
CA GLU A 370 -4.67 -0.19 -19.06
C GLU A 370 -5.32 -0.40 -20.43
N ASP A 371 -4.62 -0.03 -21.51
CA ASP A 371 -5.11 -0.28 -22.88
C ASP A 371 -5.17 -1.78 -23.20
N LEU A 372 -4.11 -2.52 -22.84
CA LEU A 372 -4.07 -3.98 -23.00
C LEU A 372 -5.15 -4.67 -22.16
N LEU A 373 -5.40 -4.22 -20.93
CA LEU A 373 -6.49 -4.72 -20.08
C LEU A 373 -7.85 -4.55 -20.75
N CYS A 374 -8.10 -3.37 -21.32
CA CYS A 374 -9.34 -3.11 -22.04
C CYS A 374 -9.49 -4.07 -23.22
N ARG A 375 -8.45 -4.18 -24.07
CA ARG A 375 -8.41 -5.06 -25.24
C ARG A 375 -8.57 -6.54 -24.88
N TYR A 376 -8.01 -6.94 -23.75
CA TYR A 376 -8.09 -8.29 -23.23
C TYR A 376 -9.53 -8.69 -22.83
N GLY A 377 -10.31 -7.73 -22.34
CA GLY A 377 -11.67 -7.93 -21.86
C GLY A 377 -11.75 -7.84 -20.33
N LEU A 378 -12.36 -6.77 -19.85
CA LEU A 378 -12.47 -6.42 -18.43
C LEU A 378 -13.34 -7.40 -17.62
N THR A 379 -14.32 -8.06 -18.27
CA THR A 379 -15.15 -9.10 -17.65
C THR A 379 -14.73 -10.52 -18.04
N ASN A 380 -13.60 -10.71 -18.74
CA ASN A 380 -13.16 -12.03 -19.19
C ASN A 380 -12.75 -12.92 -18.01
N ASP A 381 -13.50 -13.99 -17.75
CA ASP A 381 -13.30 -14.94 -16.65
C ASP A 381 -12.98 -16.36 -17.13
N ASN A 382 -12.69 -16.52 -18.43
CA ASN A 382 -12.30 -17.77 -19.05
C ASN A 382 -11.10 -18.38 -18.28
N PRO A 383 -11.13 -19.64 -17.84
CA PRO A 383 -9.98 -20.27 -17.18
C PRO A 383 -8.79 -20.47 -18.12
N ASN A 384 -9.02 -20.59 -19.43
CA ASN A 384 -8.03 -20.84 -20.48
C ASN A 384 -7.50 -19.53 -21.09
N LEU A 385 -7.15 -18.59 -20.23
CA LEU A 385 -6.68 -17.24 -20.54
C LEU A 385 -5.55 -17.27 -21.60
N THR A 386 -5.50 -16.28 -22.49
CA THR A 386 -4.56 -16.23 -23.62
C THR A 386 -3.10 -16.40 -23.15
N PRO A 387 -2.35 -17.39 -23.64
CA PRO A 387 -0.94 -17.52 -23.30
C PRO A 387 -0.14 -16.43 -24.00
N GLY A 388 0.16 -15.39 -23.23
CA GLY A 388 1.11 -14.35 -23.58
C GLY A 388 0.53 -13.17 -24.35
N PHE A 389 1.25 -12.04 -24.26
CA PHE A 389 0.88 -10.76 -24.85
C PHE A 389 2.13 -9.94 -25.16
N GLU A 390 2.05 -9.06 -26.15
CA GLU A 390 3.11 -8.11 -26.43
C GLU A 390 3.00 -6.88 -25.52
N PHE A 391 4.12 -6.46 -24.94
CA PHE A 391 4.24 -5.25 -24.14
C PHE A 391 5.59 -4.58 -24.42
N ALA A 392 5.56 -3.30 -24.82
CA ALA A 392 6.76 -2.52 -25.12
C ALA A 392 7.75 -3.22 -26.09
N GLY A 393 7.23 -3.87 -27.14
CA GLY A 393 8.04 -4.56 -28.16
C GLY A 393 8.62 -5.89 -27.72
N ARG A 394 8.16 -6.45 -26.59
CA ARG A 394 8.55 -7.78 -26.10
C ARG A 394 7.31 -8.63 -25.89
N PHE A 395 7.41 -9.92 -26.22
CA PHE A 395 6.40 -10.89 -25.88
C PHE A 395 6.62 -11.36 -24.45
N TYR A 396 5.56 -11.36 -23.65
CA TYR A 396 5.54 -11.86 -22.29
C TYR A 396 4.59 -13.04 -22.19
N ASN A 397 4.97 -14.09 -21.48
CA ASN A 397 4.05 -15.16 -21.12
C ASN A 397 3.13 -14.73 -19.96
N GLY A 398 1.87 -15.13 -20.03
CA GLY A 398 0.83 -14.77 -19.06
C GLY A 398 -0.24 -13.84 -19.62
N ASN A 399 -0.89 -13.07 -18.76
CA ASN A 399 -2.03 -12.21 -19.14
C ASN A 399 -1.85 -10.80 -18.58
N PRO A 400 -2.23 -9.75 -19.34
CA PRO A 400 -2.05 -8.35 -18.92
C PRO A 400 -2.84 -8.00 -17.64
N VAL A 401 -3.90 -8.76 -17.34
CA VAL A 401 -4.72 -8.68 -16.13
C VAL A 401 -4.02 -9.14 -14.85
N ASN A 402 -2.86 -9.78 -14.97
CA ASN A 402 -1.97 -10.06 -13.86
C ASN A 402 -0.74 -9.13 -13.87
N ASN A 403 -0.91 -7.86 -14.18
CA ASN A 403 0.19 -6.92 -14.02
C ASN A 403 0.54 -6.73 -12.54
N GLU A 404 1.80 -6.43 -12.30
CA GLU A 404 2.34 -6.22 -10.96
C GLU A 404 2.74 -4.77 -10.78
N ILE A 405 2.00 -4.09 -9.92
CA ILE A 405 2.45 -2.85 -9.32
C ILE A 405 2.99 -3.22 -7.94
N ARG A 406 4.25 -2.89 -7.70
CA ARG A 406 4.96 -3.27 -6.48
C ARG A 406 5.34 -2.01 -5.73
N ILE A 407 4.84 -1.85 -4.51
CA ILE A 407 5.15 -0.69 -3.65
C ILE A 407 5.99 -1.14 -2.46
N TYR A 408 6.87 -0.26 -1.98
CA TYR A 408 7.82 -0.60 -0.94
C TYR A 408 7.18 -0.83 0.43
N GLN A 409 7.49 -1.99 1.01
CA GLN A 409 7.31 -2.51 2.37
C GLN A 409 5.91 -2.49 2.98
N SER A 410 5.12 -1.45 2.74
CA SER A 410 3.83 -1.19 3.35
C SER A 410 2.91 -0.39 2.43
N ALA A 411 1.65 -0.81 2.34
CA ALA A 411 0.58 0.03 1.84
C ALA A 411 -0.31 0.48 3.01
N ALA A 412 -0.45 1.79 3.19
CA ALA A 412 -1.37 2.36 4.16
C ALA A 412 -2.82 2.13 3.71
N VAL A 413 -3.47 1.12 4.29
CA VAL A 413 -4.84 0.75 3.89
C VAL A 413 -5.78 1.91 4.11
N ARG A 414 -5.84 2.42 5.33
CA ARG A 414 -6.81 3.44 5.71
C ARG A 414 -6.57 4.81 5.02
N ASP A 415 -5.38 5.04 4.45
CA ASP A 415 -4.98 6.30 3.80
C ASP A 415 -5.35 6.37 2.34
N TYR A 416 -5.22 5.25 1.62
CA TYR A 416 -5.47 5.21 0.18
C TYR A 416 -6.69 4.37 -0.18
N LEU A 417 -7.29 3.59 0.73
CA LEU A 417 -8.46 2.76 0.39
C LEU A 417 -9.68 3.65 0.07
N THR A 418 -10.21 3.53 -1.14
CA THR A 418 -11.44 4.24 -1.54
C THR A 418 -12.64 3.31 -1.58
N THR A 419 -12.43 2.01 -1.80
CA THR A 419 -13.51 1.03 -1.88
C THR A 419 -13.01 -0.37 -1.52
N VAL A 420 -13.83 -1.14 -0.81
CA VAL A 420 -13.72 -2.59 -0.65
C VAL A 420 -14.84 -3.21 -1.48
N LEU A 421 -14.49 -3.99 -2.49
CA LEU A 421 -15.44 -4.84 -3.19
C LEU A 421 -15.58 -6.16 -2.43
N THR A 422 -16.76 -6.43 -1.89
CA THR A 422 -17.07 -7.58 -1.04
C THR A 422 -17.93 -8.63 -1.76
N PRO A 423 -18.00 -9.87 -1.26
CA PRO A 423 -18.94 -10.88 -1.76
C PRO A 423 -20.41 -10.40 -1.73
N ALA A 424 -21.25 -11.00 -2.57
CA ALA A 424 -22.68 -10.70 -2.61
C ALA A 424 -23.36 -11.03 -1.27
N GLY A 425 -24.29 -10.18 -0.83
CA GLY A 425 -25.00 -10.27 0.45
C GLY A 425 -24.21 -9.89 1.70
N THR A 426 -22.99 -9.34 1.59
CA THR A 426 -22.09 -9.12 2.74
C THR A 426 -21.79 -7.66 3.05
N ALA A 427 -22.07 -6.69 2.17
CA ALA A 427 -21.64 -5.31 2.40
C ALA A 427 -22.18 -4.70 3.71
N GLY A 428 -23.41 -5.04 4.10
CA GLY A 428 -24.00 -4.61 5.37
C GLY A 428 -23.25 -5.11 6.60
N MET A 429 -22.72 -6.35 6.57
CA MET A 429 -21.90 -6.89 7.66
C MET A 429 -20.60 -6.10 7.83
N TYR A 430 -19.94 -5.76 6.73
CA TYR A 430 -18.70 -4.96 6.76
C TYR A 430 -18.97 -3.54 7.28
N GLN A 431 -20.07 -2.92 6.86
CA GLN A 431 -20.49 -1.60 7.34
C GLN A 431 -20.76 -1.62 8.86
N GLN A 432 -21.51 -2.61 9.34
CA GLN A 432 -21.80 -2.76 10.77
C GLN A 432 -20.53 -2.95 11.59
N ALA A 433 -19.61 -3.79 11.12
CA ALA A 433 -18.34 -4.01 11.78
C ALA A 433 -17.45 -2.76 11.78
N TYR A 434 -17.40 -2.02 10.66
CA TYR A 434 -16.72 -0.72 10.59
C TYR A 434 -17.27 0.25 11.64
N CYS A 435 -18.59 0.43 11.70
CA CYS A 435 -19.22 1.32 12.66
C CYS A 435 -18.97 0.88 14.10
N LYS A 436 -19.04 -0.42 14.38
CA LYS A 436 -18.80 -0.96 15.72
C LYS A 436 -17.40 -0.61 16.23
N GLU A 437 -16.38 -0.71 15.38
CA GLU A 437 -14.99 -0.47 15.78
C GLU A 437 -14.60 1.01 15.77
N LEU A 438 -15.14 1.80 14.83
CA LEU A 438 -14.69 3.18 14.61
C LEU A 438 -15.64 4.25 15.15
N ALA A 439 -16.90 3.93 15.48
CA ALA A 439 -17.85 4.95 15.94
C ALA A 439 -17.29 5.75 17.11
N ASN A 440 -17.24 7.07 16.94
CA ASN A 440 -16.74 8.04 17.92
C ASN A 440 -15.25 7.85 18.33
N SER A 441 -14.49 7.04 17.60
CA SER A 441 -13.03 6.88 17.82
C SER A 441 -12.24 8.14 17.47
N CYS A 442 -12.74 8.93 16.52
CA CYS A 442 -12.15 10.18 16.08
C CYS A 442 -13.22 11.08 15.44
N ARG A 443 -12.87 12.35 15.22
CA ARG A 443 -13.78 13.40 14.71
C ARG A 443 -14.47 13.04 13.38
N HIS A 444 -13.78 12.32 12.49
CA HIS A 444 -14.28 11.92 11.16
C HIS A 444 -14.20 10.42 10.95
N TRP A 445 -14.57 9.65 11.96
CA TRP A 445 -14.58 8.20 11.87
C TRP A 445 -15.44 7.68 10.70
N GLU A 446 -16.45 8.43 10.25
CA GLU A 446 -17.32 8.07 9.13
C GLU A 446 -16.63 8.10 7.76
N TYR A 447 -15.45 8.72 7.66
CA TYR A 447 -14.73 8.91 6.40
C TYR A 447 -13.41 8.16 6.39
N ASN A 448 -13.13 7.53 5.25
CA ASN A 448 -11.88 6.85 4.94
C ASN A 448 -11.32 7.42 3.63
N CYS A 449 -10.16 8.09 3.66
CA CYS A 449 -9.61 8.76 2.46
C CYS A 449 -10.62 9.73 1.80
N GLY A 450 -11.41 10.46 2.61
CA GLY A 450 -12.48 11.32 2.08
C GLY A 450 -13.60 10.55 1.38
N ILE A 451 -13.81 9.27 1.70
CA ILE A 451 -14.94 8.46 1.25
C ILE A 451 -15.78 8.05 2.46
N HIS A 452 -17.07 8.35 2.42
CA HIS A 452 -17.98 8.00 3.51
C HIS A 452 -18.18 6.47 3.60
N TYR A 453 -18.23 5.89 4.80
CA TYR A 453 -18.28 4.44 5.03
C TYR A 453 -19.46 3.74 4.33
N SER A 454 -20.58 4.45 4.15
CA SER A 454 -21.74 3.95 3.39
C SER A 454 -21.46 3.66 1.91
N LYS A 455 -20.37 4.22 1.37
CA LYS A 455 -19.86 3.98 0.00
C LYS A 455 -18.57 3.19 -0.03
N LEU A 456 -17.93 2.99 1.12
CA LEU A 456 -16.66 2.28 1.23
C LEU A 456 -16.81 0.80 0.87
N PHE A 457 -17.92 0.16 1.22
CA PHE A 457 -18.17 -1.25 0.93
C PHE A 457 -19.13 -1.39 -0.25
N ALA A 458 -18.60 -1.83 -1.38
CA ALA A 458 -19.37 -2.11 -2.60
C ALA A 458 -19.57 -3.62 -2.75
N GLU A 459 -20.78 -4.03 -3.08
CA GLU A 459 -21.13 -5.44 -3.17
C GLU A 459 -21.03 -5.98 -4.60
N ALA A 460 -20.37 -7.12 -4.77
CA ALA A 460 -20.37 -7.84 -6.03
C ALA A 460 -21.80 -8.32 -6.40
N ILE A 461 -22.16 -8.28 -7.69
CA ILE A 461 -23.48 -8.74 -8.15
C ILE A 461 -23.71 -10.24 -7.91
N GLU A 462 -22.62 -11.02 -7.86
CA GLU A 462 -22.58 -12.42 -7.45
C GLU A 462 -21.19 -12.72 -6.89
N SER A 463 -21.11 -13.71 -5.98
CA SER A 463 -19.86 -14.14 -5.34
C SER A 463 -18.98 -15.00 -6.24
N THR A 464 -18.75 -14.55 -7.48
CA THR A 464 -17.89 -15.20 -8.49
C THR A 464 -16.86 -14.21 -9.02
N ASP A 465 -15.78 -14.69 -9.63
CA ASP A 465 -14.82 -13.80 -10.33
C ASP A 465 -15.49 -12.90 -11.35
N LYS A 466 -16.45 -13.45 -12.09
CA LYS A 466 -17.22 -12.72 -13.09
C LYS A 466 -18.04 -11.60 -12.44
N GLY A 467 -18.71 -11.90 -11.34
CA GLY A 467 -19.46 -10.92 -10.55
C GLY A 467 -18.58 -9.80 -10.04
N PHE A 468 -17.44 -10.13 -9.43
CA PHE A 468 -16.47 -9.13 -8.96
C PHE A 468 -15.95 -8.25 -10.10
N ARG A 469 -15.59 -8.83 -11.24
CA ARG A 469 -15.10 -8.07 -12.40
C ARG A 469 -16.17 -7.16 -13.00
N ALA A 470 -17.40 -7.67 -13.12
CA ALA A 470 -18.53 -6.91 -13.65
C ALA A 470 -18.89 -5.74 -12.72
N THR A 471 -18.89 -5.96 -11.40
CA THR A 471 -19.09 -4.89 -10.42
C THR A 471 -17.92 -3.90 -10.41
N TRP A 472 -16.68 -4.37 -10.46
CA TRP A 472 -15.51 -3.47 -10.59
C TRP A 472 -15.63 -2.59 -11.85
N LEU A 473 -16.03 -3.16 -13.00
CA LEU A 473 -16.27 -2.41 -14.22
C LEU A 473 -17.38 -1.38 -14.03
N MET A 474 -18.49 -1.74 -13.38
CA MET A 474 -19.54 -0.78 -13.02
C MET A 474 -18.96 0.40 -12.22
N LEU A 475 -18.10 0.15 -11.22
CA LEU A 475 -17.45 1.21 -10.45
C LEU A 475 -16.59 2.13 -11.33
N GLN A 476 -15.87 1.60 -12.34
CA GLN A 476 -15.11 2.42 -13.29
C GLN A 476 -16.01 3.25 -14.23
N LEU A 477 -17.20 2.74 -14.55
CA LEU A 477 -18.17 3.46 -15.40
C LEU A 477 -18.81 4.65 -14.70
N LYS A 478 -18.80 4.69 -13.36
CA LYS A 478 -19.30 5.83 -12.58
C LYS A 478 -18.67 7.15 -13.05
N GLU A 479 -17.37 7.15 -13.31
CA GLU A 479 -16.61 8.35 -13.67
C GLU A 479 -16.74 8.70 -15.16
N SER A 480 -17.09 7.75 -16.04
CA SER A 480 -16.96 7.91 -17.50
C SER A 480 -18.27 7.82 -18.28
N HIS A 481 -19.19 6.96 -17.83
CA HIS A 481 -20.45 6.62 -18.51
C HIS A 481 -21.60 6.52 -17.50
N PRO A 482 -22.09 7.66 -16.96
CA PRO A 482 -23.07 7.68 -15.88
C PRO A 482 -24.38 6.97 -16.27
N THR A 483 -24.79 7.01 -17.54
CA THR A 483 -25.98 6.28 -18.01
C THR A 483 -25.81 4.76 -17.94
N LEU A 484 -24.65 4.22 -18.32
CA LEU A 484 -24.38 2.78 -18.20
C LEU A 484 -24.27 2.37 -16.73
N PHE A 485 -23.62 3.21 -15.91
CA PHE A 485 -23.58 3.04 -14.46
C PHE A 485 -24.99 2.93 -13.86
N ARG A 486 -25.89 3.88 -14.14
CA ARG A 486 -27.28 3.86 -13.65
C ARG A 486 -28.06 2.62 -14.06
N ILE A 487 -27.92 2.19 -15.31
CA ILE A 487 -28.58 0.97 -15.80
C ILE A 487 -28.09 -0.26 -15.03
N LEU A 488 -26.78 -0.38 -14.79
CA LEU A 488 -26.20 -1.47 -14.01
C LEU A 488 -26.63 -1.40 -12.54
N THR A 489 -26.63 -0.20 -11.93
CA THR A 489 -27.13 0.01 -10.56
C THR A 489 -28.59 -0.40 -10.42
N GLU A 490 -29.45 -0.05 -11.38
CA GLU A 490 -30.86 -0.45 -11.36
C GLU A 490 -31.04 -1.95 -11.56
N ALA A 491 -30.23 -2.58 -12.43
CA ALA A 491 -30.22 -4.03 -12.59
C ALA A 491 -29.80 -4.73 -11.29
N GLN A 492 -28.79 -4.21 -10.58
CA GLN A 492 -28.37 -4.72 -9.28
C GLN A 492 -29.48 -4.55 -8.23
N ARG A 493 -30.07 -3.35 -8.11
CA ARG A 493 -31.14 -3.06 -7.16
C ARG A 493 -32.37 -3.95 -7.34
N ARG A 494 -32.70 -4.31 -8.58
CA ARG A 494 -33.81 -5.22 -8.92
C ARG A 494 -33.42 -6.70 -8.90
N ALA A 495 -32.23 -7.05 -8.40
CA ALA A 495 -31.70 -8.42 -8.39
C ALA A 495 -31.70 -9.10 -9.77
N ARG A 496 -31.46 -8.33 -10.86
CA ARG A 496 -31.43 -8.83 -12.24
C ARG A 496 -30.00 -9.22 -12.65
N THR A 497 -29.38 -10.15 -11.93
CA THR A 497 -27.99 -10.60 -12.12
C THR A 497 -27.65 -10.95 -13.57
N LYS A 498 -28.50 -11.74 -14.26
CA LYS A 498 -28.28 -12.09 -15.68
C LYS A 498 -28.23 -10.88 -16.60
N ALA A 499 -29.10 -9.89 -16.37
CA ALA A 499 -29.13 -8.66 -17.16
C ALA A 499 -27.88 -7.80 -16.87
N PHE A 500 -27.51 -7.68 -15.59
CA PHE A 500 -26.30 -6.98 -15.16
C PHE A 500 -25.06 -7.53 -15.87
N ILE A 501 -24.83 -8.85 -15.80
CA ILE A 501 -23.68 -9.49 -16.43
C ILE A 501 -23.69 -9.29 -17.95
N LYS A 502 -24.84 -9.46 -18.61
CA LYS A 502 -24.97 -9.24 -20.05
C LYS A 502 -24.64 -7.81 -20.48
N ILE A 503 -25.01 -6.82 -19.66
CA ILE A 503 -24.70 -5.42 -19.92
C ILE A 503 -23.21 -5.18 -19.70
N ALA A 504 -22.64 -5.65 -18.59
CA ALA A 504 -21.22 -5.54 -18.30
C ALA A 504 -20.35 -6.17 -19.39
N ASP A 505 -20.76 -7.32 -19.94
CA ASP A 505 -20.06 -7.99 -21.05
C ASP A 505 -20.11 -7.18 -22.35
N LYS A 506 -21.25 -6.56 -22.66
CA LYS A 506 -21.34 -5.64 -23.79
C LYS A 506 -20.44 -4.43 -23.60
N VAL A 507 -20.38 -3.88 -22.39
CA VAL A 507 -19.47 -2.76 -22.09
C VAL A 507 -18.01 -3.20 -22.22
N SER A 508 -17.65 -4.37 -21.70
CA SER A 508 -16.32 -4.95 -21.87
C SER A 508 -15.95 -5.15 -23.34
N LEU A 509 -16.90 -5.57 -24.18
CA LEU A 509 -16.70 -5.71 -25.63
C LEU A 509 -16.52 -4.35 -26.35
N LEU A 510 -17.18 -3.29 -25.88
CA LEU A 510 -16.95 -1.95 -26.41
C LEU A 510 -15.55 -1.45 -26.02
N ALA A 511 -15.16 -1.64 -24.75
CA ALA A 511 -13.84 -1.33 -24.26
C ALA A 511 -12.74 -2.14 -24.98
N SER A 512 -12.99 -3.40 -25.33
CA SER A 512 -11.98 -4.20 -26.03
C SER A 512 -11.71 -3.73 -27.46
N LYS A 513 -12.70 -3.13 -28.12
CA LYS A 513 -12.55 -2.53 -29.45
C LYS A 513 -11.85 -1.18 -29.40
N ALA A 514 -12.27 -0.31 -28.47
CA ALA A 514 -11.76 1.06 -28.37
C ALA A 514 -10.48 1.18 -27.52
N GLY A 515 -10.13 0.14 -26.75
CA GLY A 515 -9.08 0.23 -25.75
C GLY A 515 -9.45 1.19 -24.63
N ARG A 516 -8.43 1.78 -24.00
CA ARG A 516 -8.62 2.73 -22.88
C ARG A 516 -9.42 3.98 -23.25
N THR A 517 -9.42 4.36 -24.53
CA THR A 517 -10.11 5.56 -25.02
C THR A 517 -11.62 5.52 -24.81
N PHE A 518 -12.19 4.31 -24.67
CA PHE A 518 -13.58 4.12 -24.27
C PHE A 518 -13.94 4.94 -23.03
N PHE A 519 -13.10 4.92 -22.00
CA PHE A 519 -13.36 5.62 -20.73
C PHE A 519 -13.03 7.12 -20.77
N LEU A 520 -12.23 7.59 -21.73
CA LEU A 520 -11.75 8.97 -21.81
C LEU A 520 -12.76 9.92 -22.46
N THR A 521 -13.94 10.02 -21.87
CA THR A 521 -15.06 10.86 -22.35
C THR A 521 -14.92 12.33 -21.87
N PRO A 522 -15.66 13.28 -22.48
CA PRO A 522 -15.77 14.63 -21.91
C PRO A 522 -16.31 14.64 -20.48
N HIS A 523 -17.26 13.74 -20.18
CA HIS A 523 -17.78 13.56 -18.83
C HIS A 523 -16.68 13.09 -17.87
N PHE A 524 -15.84 12.13 -18.27
CA PHE A 524 -14.70 11.69 -17.46
C PHE A 524 -13.77 12.84 -17.10
N ARG A 525 -13.38 13.68 -18.07
CA ARG A 525 -12.52 14.84 -17.80
C ARG A 525 -13.16 15.81 -16.80
N HIS A 526 -14.45 16.08 -16.96
CA HIS A 526 -15.19 16.93 -16.03
C HIS A 526 -15.28 16.32 -14.63
N TYR A 527 -15.65 15.04 -14.54
CA TYR A 527 -15.71 14.31 -13.27
C TYR A 527 -14.35 14.32 -12.57
N ARG A 528 -13.26 14.04 -13.29
CA ARG A 528 -11.89 14.06 -12.74
C ARG A 528 -11.51 15.44 -12.19
N SER A 529 -11.89 16.52 -12.87
CA SER A 529 -11.67 17.88 -12.36
C SER A 529 -12.41 18.13 -11.04
N LEU A 530 -13.66 17.68 -10.92
CA LEU A 530 -14.45 17.83 -9.70
C LEU A 530 -13.93 16.92 -8.57
N ASP A 531 -13.53 15.70 -8.90
CA ASP A 531 -12.93 14.73 -7.97
C ASP A 531 -11.61 15.26 -7.39
N GLN A 532 -10.78 15.90 -8.23
CA GLN A 532 -9.56 16.61 -7.79
C GLN A 532 -9.88 17.78 -6.85
N GLN A 533 -10.92 18.58 -7.15
CA GLN A 533 -11.36 19.66 -6.26
C GLN A 533 -11.85 19.11 -4.91
N ARG A 534 -12.63 18.02 -4.91
CA ARG A 534 -13.09 17.35 -3.68
C ARG A 534 -11.91 16.86 -2.86
N ASN A 535 -10.95 16.19 -3.49
CA ASN A 535 -9.74 15.74 -2.81
C ASN A 535 -8.97 16.91 -2.22
N GLN A 536 -8.79 17.99 -2.96
CA GLN A 536 -8.11 19.19 -2.45
C GLN A 536 -8.82 19.78 -1.23
N LEU A 537 -10.17 19.87 -1.24
CA LEU A 537 -10.93 20.33 -0.09
C LEU A 537 -10.73 19.42 1.13
N TRP A 538 -10.72 18.10 0.93
CA TRP A 538 -10.43 17.13 1.99
C TRP A 538 -9.01 17.33 2.56
N LEU A 539 -8.01 17.52 1.71
CA LEU A 539 -6.63 17.75 2.13
C LEU A 539 -6.48 19.09 2.88
N ASN A 540 -7.09 20.17 2.38
CA ASN A 540 -7.12 21.47 3.06
C ASN A 540 -7.82 21.38 4.42
N TYR A 541 -8.92 20.63 4.48
CA TYR A 541 -9.66 20.37 5.70
C TYR A 541 -8.77 19.70 6.75
N LEU A 542 -8.10 18.60 6.39
CA LEU A 542 -7.19 17.89 7.29
C LEU A 542 -6.02 18.78 7.72
N GLU A 543 -5.53 19.63 6.82
CA GLU A 543 -4.50 20.60 7.17
C GLU A 543 -4.97 21.58 8.25
N ALA A 544 -6.16 22.17 8.10
CA ALA A 544 -6.72 23.07 9.10
C ALA A 544 -6.87 22.40 10.48
N CYS A 545 -7.24 21.11 10.50
CA CYS A 545 -7.27 20.31 11.73
C CYS A 545 -5.89 20.15 12.35
N ARG A 546 -4.87 19.81 11.56
CA ARG A 546 -3.49 19.65 12.05
C ARG A 546 -2.90 20.96 12.60
N THR A 547 -3.34 22.11 12.11
CA THR A 547 -2.92 23.42 12.62
C THR A 547 -3.76 23.93 13.79
N GLY A 548 -4.83 23.23 14.17
CA GLY A 548 -5.75 23.63 15.25
C GLY A 548 -6.70 24.79 14.89
N ASP A 549 -6.86 25.11 13.58
CA ASP A 549 -7.77 26.17 13.13
C ASP A 549 -9.20 25.62 12.95
N GLU A 550 -9.90 25.49 14.08
CA GLU A 550 -11.23 24.88 14.14
C GLU A 550 -12.30 25.58 13.30
N ASN A 551 -12.23 26.91 13.18
CA ASN A 551 -13.21 27.69 12.42
C ASN A 551 -13.05 27.44 10.91
N ASN A 552 -11.81 27.48 10.43
CA ASN A 552 -11.51 27.19 9.03
C ASN A 552 -11.77 25.71 8.70
N ALA A 553 -11.41 24.79 9.60
CA ALA A 553 -11.69 23.36 9.45
C ALA A 553 -13.20 23.09 9.27
N ARG A 554 -14.06 23.71 10.09
CA ARG A 554 -15.52 23.57 9.94
C ARG A 554 -16.03 24.06 8.59
N LYS A 555 -15.54 25.21 8.13
CA LYS A 555 -15.90 25.78 6.82
C LYS A 555 -15.49 24.85 5.68
N LEU A 556 -14.24 24.40 5.66
CA LEU A 556 -13.70 23.51 4.63
C LEU A 556 -14.42 22.16 4.59
N PHE A 557 -14.80 21.62 5.76
CA PHE A 557 -15.56 20.37 5.83
C PHE A 557 -16.98 20.52 5.26
N ALA A 558 -17.65 21.65 5.48
CA ALA A 558 -18.95 21.94 4.87
C ALA A 558 -18.85 22.02 3.34
N GLU A 559 -17.87 22.78 2.82
CA GLU A 559 -17.61 22.88 1.37
C GLU A 559 -17.28 21.50 0.75
N TYR A 560 -16.45 20.70 1.43
CA TYR A 560 -16.15 19.34 1.04
C TYR A 560 -17.41 18.47 0.98
N SER A 561 -18.28 18.55 2.00
CA SER A 561 -19.50 17.74 2.09
C SER A 561 -20.49 18.09 0.98
N ASP A 562 -20.67 19.37 0.69
CA ASP A 562 -21.52 19.84 -0.41
C ASP A 562 -21.02 19.33 -1.77
N LEU A 563 -19.71 19.44 -2.03
CA LEU A 563 -19.11 18.93 -3.27
C LEU A 563 -19.15 17.40 -3.35
N TYR A 564 -18.95 16.70 -2.22
CA TYR A 564 -19.07 15.25 -2.13
C TYR A 564 -20.47 14.80 -2.55
N HIS A 565 -21.52 15.43 -2.00
CA HIS A 565 -22.91 15.14 -2.38
C HIS A 565 -23.22 15.52 -3.83
N HIS A 566 -22.70 16.65 -4.32
CA HIS A 566 -22.86 17.04 -5.72
C HIS A 566 -22.29 15.98 -6.67
N LEU A 567 -21.05 15.51 -6.43
CA LEU A 567 -20.43 14.42 -7.20
C LEU A 567 -21.27 13.14 -7.17
N GLU A 568 -21.91 12.82 -6.04
CA GLU A 568 -22.84 11.68 -5.99
C GLU A 568 -24.08 11.87 -6.87
N THR A 569 -24.63 13.08 -6.93
CA THR A 569 -25.82 13.37 -7.75
C THR A 569 -25.55 13.30 -9.25
N LEU A 570 -24.33 13.60 -9.71
CA LEU A 570 -23.93 13.45 -11.12
C LEU A 570 -24.01 11.99 -11.60
N CYS A 571 -23.95 11.04 -10.67
CA CYS A 571 -24.00 9.61 -10.95
C CYS A 571 -25.39 8.97 -10.71
N ARG A 572 -26.37 9.73 -10.19
CA ARG A 572 -27.76 9.30 -10.01
C ARG A 572 -28.62 9.65 -11.22
#